data_AF-A0A183I9H2-F1
#
_entry.id   AF-A0A183I9H2-F1
#
_cell.length_a   1.000
_cell.length_b   1.000
_cell.length_c   1.000
_cell.angle_alpha   90.00
_cell.angle_beta   90.00
_cell.angle_gamma   90.00
#
_symmetry.space_group_name_H-M   'P 1'
#
loop_
_entity.id
_entity.type
_entity.pdbx_description
1 polymer ?
#
loop_
_entity_poly.entity_id
_entity_poly.type
_entity_poly.pdbx_seq_one_letter_code
_entity_poly.pdbx_strand_id
1 'polypeptide(L)'
;MKAGEYANLIVQVVAVGQSRRSHGAVVLRVWDGTDPPADMRRINFEVEQLDIIQMAEELHKEVIDKTVDVFVYGCHRESALRLKPRGIVLLSNVHMFYRSAPASVDFSIHDDGAQFNRCIDCTVHDYHLIKRFAG
;
A
#
# COMPACT_ATOMS: atom_id res chain seq x y z
N MET A 1 -14.22 -1.58 2.45
CA MET A 1 -14.42 -0.66 1.31
C MET A 1 -15.11 -1.41 0.19
N LYS A 2 -15.76 -0.70 -0.74
CA LYS A 2 -16.32 -1.20 -2.01
C LYS A 2 -15.68 -0.50 -3.21
N ALA A 3 -15.67 -1.14 -4.37
CA ALA A 3 -15.03 -0.57 -5.56
C ALA A 3 -15.61 0.81 -5.90
N GLY A 4 -14.74 1.77 -6.22
CA GLY A 4 -15.08 3.17 -6.44
C GLY A 4 -15.07 4.03 -5.17
N GLU A 5 -14.93 3.43 -3.98
CA GLU A 5 -14.82 4.17 -2.73
C GLU A 5 -13.39 4.64 -2.45
N TYR A 6 -13.32 5.68 -1.63
CA TYR A 6 -12.09 6.21 -1.07
C TYR A 6 -12.10 6.02 0.44
N ALA A 7 -10.95 5.69 1.03
CA ALA A 7 -10.83 5.60 2.48
C ALA A 7 -9.43 5.95 2.97
N ASN A 8 -9.34 6.24 4.27
CA ASN A 8 -8.08 6.33 4.98
C ASN A 8 -7.70 4.96 5.52
N LEU A 9 -6.46 4.54 5.31
CA LEU A 9 -5.95 3.24 5.75
C LEU A 9 -4.78 3.45 6.72
N ILE A 10 -4.83 2.81 7.89
CA ILE A 10 -3.68 2.74 8.80
C ILE A 10 -3.07 1.37 8.65
N VAL A 11 -1.84 1.33 8.16
CA VAL A 11 -1.21 0.09 7.72
C VAL A 11 0.25 0.05 8.15
N GLN A 12 0.78 -1.15 8.34
CA GLN A 12 2.21 -1.38 8.47
C GLN A 12 2.82 -1.72 7.12
N VAL A 13 3.92 -1.04 6.79
CA VAL A 13 4.69 -1.26 5.55
C VAL A 13 5.47 -2.57 5.65
N VAL A 14 5.28 -3.47 4.69
CA VAL A 14 6.01 -4.73 4.57
C VAL A 14 7.15 -4.60 3.56
N ALA A 15 6.87 -3.98 2.41
CA ALA A 15 7.86 -3.73 1.36
C ALA A 15 7.56 -2.45 0.59
N VAL A 16 8.62 -1.86 0.05
CA VAL A 16 8.60 -0.71 -0.86
C VAL A 16 9.32 -1.11 -2.13
N GLY A 17 8.66 -0.94 -3.27
CA GLY A 17 9.29 -1.16 -4.57
C GLY A 17 8.80 -0.18 -5.62
N GLN A 18 9.41 -0.24 -6.78
CA GLN A 18 9.09 0.63 -7.90
C GLN A 18 8.77 -0.21 -9.14
N SER A 19 7.60 0.03 -9.73
CA SER A 19 7.19 -0.64 -10.96
C SER A 19 7.85 0.02 -12.17
N ARG A 20 8.50 -0.80 -13.01
CA ARG A 20 8.99 -0.36 -14.33
C ARG A 20 7.89 -0.22 -15.37
N ARG A 21 6.74 -0.89 -15.18
CA ARG A 21 5.62 -0.94 -16.13
C ARG A 21 4.52 0.07 -15.85
N SER A 22 4.25 0.35 -14.59
CA SER A 22 3.10 1.19 -14.18
C SER A 22 3.45 2.67 -14.11
N HIS A 23 3.98 3.26 -15.20
CA HIS A 23 4.36 4.69 -15.25
C HIS A 23 5.30 5.12 -14.10
N GLY A 24 6.18 4.23 -13.65
CA GLY A 24 7.09 4.49 -12.54
C GLY A 24 6.43 4.50 -11.15
N ALA A 25 5.20 4.00 -11.00
CA ALA A 25 4.51 3.91 -9.72
C ALA A 25 5.38 3.28 -8.63
N VAL A 26 5.30 3.83 -7.44
CA VAL A 26 5.85 3.20 -6.24
C VAL A 26 4.78 2.25 -5.72
N VAL A 27 5.14 1.00 -5.46
CA VAL A 27 4.22 0.01 -4.88
C VAL A 27 4.60 -0.22 -3.44
N LEU A 28 3.62 -0.03 -2.56
CA LEU A 28 3.73 -0.35 -1.15
C LEU A 28 3.01 -1.66 -0.90
N ARG A 29 3.73 -2.68 -0.44
CA ARG A 29 3.10 -3.86 0.15
C ARG A 29 2.85 -3.59 1.61
N VAL A 30 1.59 -3.68 2.04
CA VAL A 30 1.15 -3.28 3.37
C VAL A 30 0.19 -4.29 3.96
N TRP A 31 0.01 -4.25 5.27
CA TRP A 31 -1.03 -5.03 5.97
C TRP A 31 -1.56 -4.23 7.17
N ASP A 32 -2.77 -4.52 7.61
CA ASP A 32 -3.42 -3.83 8.74
C ASP A 32 -3.76 -4.76 9.92
N GLY A 33 -3.32 -6.01 9.89
CA GLY A 33 -3.67 -7.04 10.87
C GLY A 33 -4.93 -7.84 10.54
N THR A 34 -5.63 -7.55 9.45
CA THR A 34 -6.82 -8.29 9.01
C THR A 34 -6.59 -9.03 7.70
N ASP A 35 -7.46 -9.98 7.38
CA ASP A 35 -7.43 -10.68 6.11
C ASP A 35 -7.98 -9.77 4.99
N PRO A 36 -7.32 -9.73 3.81
CA PRO A 36 -7.76 -8.90 2.71
C PRO A 36 -9.08 -9.42 2.11
N PRO A 37 -9.84 -8.54 1.43
CA PRO A 37 -10.96 -8.97 0.59
C PRO A 37 -10.55 -10.07 -0.41
N ALA A 38 -11.42 -11.04 -0.67
CA ALA A 38 -11.10 -12.19 -1.52
C ALA A 38 -10.80 -11.82 -3.00
N ASP A 39 -11.23 -10.64 -3.44
CA ASP A 39 -11.06 -10.08 -4.79
C ASP A 39 -9.86 -9.12 -4.90
N MET A 40 -9.11 -8.90 -3.81
CA MET A 40 -7.91 -8.08 -3.83
C MET A 40 -6.82 -8.74 -4.67
N ARG A 41 -6.27 -7.97 -5.62
CA ARG A 41 -5.11 -8.41 -6.37
C ARG A 41 -3.89 -8.33 -5.47
N ARG A 42 -3.19 -9.46 -5.31
CA ARG A 42 -1.79 -9.45 -4.89
C ARG A 42 -0.92 -9.48 -6.14
N ILE A 43 -0.06 -8.49 -6.30
CA ILE A 43 0.83 -8.46 -7.45
C ILE A 43 1.95 -9.48 -7.30
N ASN A 44 2.25 -10.16 -8.41
CA ASN A 44 3.50 -10.91 -8.52
C ASN A 44 4.61 -9.92 -8.92
N PHE A 45 5.58 -9.74 -8.04
CA PHE A 45 6.68 -8.78 -8.22
C PHE A 45 7.52 -9.07 -9.47
N GLU A 46 7.70 -10.34 -9.84
CA GLU A 46 8.44 -10.72 -11.05
C GLU A 46 7.66 -10.36 -12.32
N VAL A 47 6.35 -10.63 -12.33
CA VAL A 47 5.46 -10.35 -13.48
C VAL A 47 5.32 -8.84 -13.71
N GLU A 48 5.21 -8.08 -12.63
CA GLU A 48 5.05 -6.61 -12.68
C GLU A 48 6.38 -5.86 -12.89
N GLN A 49 7.50 -6.58 -13.04
CA GLN A 49 8.86 -6.02 -13.13
C GLN A 49 9.09 -4.98 -12.04
N LEU A 50 8.78 -5.37 -10.80
CA LEU A 50 8.93 -4.53 -9.64
C LEU A 50 10.38 -4.61 -9.13
N ASP A 51 11.07 -3.48 -9.12
CA ASP A 51 12.33 -3.37 -8.39
C ASP A 51 12.01 -3.20 -6.90
N ILE A 52 12.26 -4.25 -6.11
CA ILE A 52 12.12 -4.18 -4.65
C ILE A 52 13.28 -3.31 -4.12
N ILE A 53 12.94 -2.20 -3.47
CA ILE A 53 13.92 -1.26 -2.91
C ILE A 53 14.20 -1.61 -1.45
N GLN A 54 13.15 -1.91 -0.68
CA GLN A 54 13.25 -2.28 0.73
C GLN A 54 12.17 -3.31 1.08
N MET A 55 12.50 -4.29 1.94
CA MET A 55 11.54 -5.29 2.43
C MET A 55 11.93 -5.78 3.82
N ALA A 56 10.95 -5.97 4.71
CA ALA A 56 11.15 -6.67 5.97
C ALA A 56 10.91 -8.17 5.74
N GLU A 57 11.96 -8.95 5.48
CA GLU A 57 11.83 -10.35 5.04
C GLU A 57 11.06 -11.24 6.00
N GLU A 58 11.31 -11.12 7.31
CA GLU A 58 10.63 -11.93 8.33
C GLU A 58 9.13 -11.61 8.40
N LEU A 59 8.80 -10.31 8.47
CA LEU A 59 7.42 -9.85 8.46
C LEU A 59 6.73 -10.28 7.15
N HIS A 60 7.41 -10.13 6.02
CA HIS A 60 6.90 -10.57 4.73
C HIS A 60 6.53 -12.06 4.77
N LYS A 61 7.43 -12.93 5.23
CA LYS A 61 7.14 -14.38 5.35
C LYS A 61 5.95 -14.67 6.25
N GLU A 62 5.79 -13.91 7.33
CA GLU A 62 4.71 -14.09 8.32
C GLU A 62 3.34 -13.65 7.80
N VAL A 63 3.28 -12.53 7.07
CA VAL A 63 2.00 -11.89 6.72
C VAL A 63 1.68 -11.86 5.23
N ILE A 64 2.47 -12.52 4.36
CA ILE A 64 2.34 -12.41 2.89
C ILE A 64 0.91 -12.64 2.37
N ASP A 65 0.20 -13.62 2.93
CA ASP A 65 -1.19 -13.94 2.52
C ASP A 65 -2.24 -12.97 3.07
N LYS A 66 -1.82 -12.04 3.93
CA LYS A 66 -2.63 -10.97 4.52
C LYS A 66 -2.25 -9.58 4.00
N THR A 67 -1.31 -9.51 3.05
CA THR A 67 -0.88 -8.23 2.48
C THR A 67 -1.74 -7.79 1.31
N VAL A 68 -1.81 -6.48 1.13
CA VAL A 68 -2.34 -5.82 -0.06
C VAL A 68 -1.28 -4.92 -0.67
N ASP A 69 -1.39 -4.67 -1.97
CA ASP A 69 -0.47 -3.81 -2.70
C ASP A 69 -1.15 -2.47 -3.04
N VAL A 70 -0.50 -1.37 -2.68
CA VAL A 70 -0.98 0.00 -2.92
C VAL A 70 -0.08 0.68 -3.94
N PHE A 71 -0.66 1.11 -5.06
CA PHE A 71 0.04 1.85 -6.10
C PHE A 71 0.03 3.35 -5.81
N VAL A 72 1.20 3.95 -5.75
CA VAL A 72 1.38 5.38 -5.48
C VAL A 72 1.95 6.06 -6.72
N TYR A 73 1.25 7.08 -7.19
CA TYR A 73 1.57 7.82 -8.41
C TYR A 73 2.00 9.26 -8.11
N GLY A 74 2.63 9.89 -9.10
CA GLY A 74 2.79 11.34 -9.10
C GLY A 74 3.68 11.94 -8.02
N CYS A 75 3.22 13.07 -7.48
CA CYS A 75 3.88 13.82 -6.41
C CYS A 75 4.05 13.04 -5.09
N HIS A 76 3.27 11.97 -4.88
CA HIS A 76 3.33 11.16 -3.65
C HIS A 76 4.44 10.10 -3.66
N ARG A 77 5.06 9.85 -4.83
CA ARG A 77 6.07 8.79 -5.02
C ARG A 77 7.29 8.97 -4.13
N GLU A 78 7.83 10.18 -4.04
CA GLU A 78 9.02 10.43 -3.23
C GLU A 78 8.78 10.16 -1.75
N SER A 79 7.58 10.50 -1.23
CA SER A 79 7.19 10.18 0.13
C SER A 79 7.06 8.68 0.34
N ALA A 80 6.46 7.96 -0.61
CA ALA A 80 6.36 6.50 -0.57
C ALA A 80 7.73 5.81 -0.57
N LEU A 81 8.70 6.30 -1.36
CA LEU A 81 10.05 5.75 -1.43
C LEU A 81 10.85 5.89 -0.12
N ARG A 82 10.54 6.92 0.68
CA ARG A 82 11.18 7.16 1.98
C ARG A 82 10.62 6.30 3.12
N LEU A 83 9.51 5.60 2.88
CA LEU A 83 8.92 4.72 3.89
C LEU A 83 9.88 3.58 4.23
N LYS A 84 9.87 3.20 5.50
CA LYS A 84 10.67 2.09 6.01
C LYS A 84 9.78 0.88 6.27
N PRO A 85 10.20 -0.34 5.88
CA PRO A 85 9.53 -1.56 6.32
C PRO A 85 9.38 -1.60 7.85
N ARG A 86 8.31 -2.25 8.32
CA ARG A 86 7.79 -2.25 9.71
C ARG A 86 7.21 -0.91 10.19
N GLY A 87 7.38 0.18 9.45
CA GLY A 87 6.79 1.48 9.77
C GLY A 87 5.27 1.47 9.65
N ILE A 88 4.58 2.12 10.59
CA ILE A 88 3.12 2.31 10.56
C ILE A 88 2.83 3.67 9.94
N VAL A 89 1.95 3.67 8.95
CA VAL A 89 1.62 4.87 8.18
C VAL A 89 0.11 5.02 8.02
N LEU A 90 -0.33 6.27 7.92
CA LEU A 90 -1.65 6.63 7.46
C LEU A 90 -1.58 6.94 5.96
N LEU A 91 -2.33 6.18 5.17
CA LEU A 91 -2.56 6.45 3.75
C LEU A 91 -3.93 7.12 3.64
N SER A 92 -3.96 8.40 3.29
CA SER A 92 -5.19 9.17 3.23
C SER A 92 -5.80 9.17 1.83
N ASN A 93 -7.12 9.00 1.78
CA ASN A 93 -7.92 9.03 0.57
C ASN A 93 -7.50 7.97 -0.48
N VAL A 94 -7.13 6.77 -0.05
CA VAL A 94 -6.79 5.64 -0.93
C VAL A 94 -8.02 5.26 -1.75
N HIS A 95 -7.87 5.23 -3.07
CA HIS A 95 -8.91 4.82 -4.00
C HIS A 95 -8.86 3.31 -4.20
N MET A 96 -10.00 2.65 -3.99
CA MET A 96 -10.16 1.25 -4.35
C MET A 96 -10.81 1.12 -5.72
N PHE A 97 -10.05 0.67 -6.71
CA PHE A 97 -10.47 0.61 -8.10
C PHE A 97 -10.64 -0.83 -8.58
N TYR A 98 -11.70 -1.10 -9.35
CA TYR A 98 -11.95 -2.40 -9.96
C TYR A 98 -11.38 -2.46 -11.37
N ARG A 99 -10.48 -3.41 -11.61
CA ARG A 99 -10.03 -3.77 -12.96
C ARG A 99 -10.95 -4.81 -13.56
N SER A 100 -11.33 -4.60 -14.80
CA SER A 100 -12.28 -5.47 -15.51
C SER A 100 -11.62 -6.71 -16.14
N ALA A 101 -10.30 -6.70 -16.37
CA ALA A 101 -9.60 -7.80 -17.05
C ALA A 101 -8.11 -7.91 -16.65
N PRO A 102 -7.69 -8.92 -15.86
CA PRO A 102 -8.55 -9.82 -15.09
C PRO A 102 -9.33 -9.07 -14.00
N ALA A 103 -10.53 -9.55 -13.69
CA ALA A 103 -11.38 -9.05 -12.62
C ALA A 103 -10.62 -9.03 -11.29
N SER A 104 -10.31 -7.84 -10.78
CA SER A 104 -9.53 -7.69 -9.55
C SER A 104 -9.64 -6.29 -8.98
N VAL A 105 -9.35 -6.14 -7.69
CA VAL A 105 -9.36 -4.86 -6.99
C VAL A 105 -7.93 -4.42 -6.66
N ASP A 106 -7.61 -3.18 -6.99
CA ASP A 106 -6.35 -2.52 -6.64
C ASP A 106 -6.59 -1.34 -5.70
N PHE A 107 -5.61 -1.06 -4.83
CA PHE A 107 -5.53 0.19 -4.10
C PHE A 107 -4.60 1.18 -4.79
N SER A 108 -5.01 2.45 -4.83
CA SER A 108 -4.25 3.48 -5.51
C SER A 108 -4.29 4.84 -4.80
N ILE A 109 -3.15 5.54 -4.84
CA ILE A 109 -3.01 6.94 -4.48
C ILE A 109 -2.66 7.68 -5.78
N HIS A 110 -3.67 8.30 -6.37
CA HIS A 110 -3.56 9.00 -7.67
C HIS A 110 -2.80 10.32 -7.59
N ASP A 111 -2.31 10.77 -8.74
CA ASP A 111 -1.61 12.05 -8.91
C ASP A 111 -2.58 13.21 -9.14
N ASP A 112 -3.41 13.49 -8.12
CA ASP A 112 -4.38 14.59 -8.16
C ASP A 112 -3.92 15.76 -7.27
N GLY A 113 -2.63 15.79 -6.91
CA GLY A 113 -2.08 16.66 -5.87
C GLY A 113 -2.57 16.29 -4.47
N ALA A 114 -2.80 17.32 -3.64
CA ALA A 114 -3.33 17.19 -2.27
C ALA A 114 -4.86 17.31 -2.20
N GLN A 115 -5.56 17.17 -3.34
CA GLN A 115 -7.03 17.21 -3.36
C GLN A 115 -7.61 16.15 -2.42
N PHE A 116 -8.69 16.53 -1.71
CA PHE A 116 -9.38 15.68 -0.73
C PHE A 116 -8.46 15.14 0.39
N ASN A 117 -7.43 15.90 0.78
CA ASN A 117 -6.44 15.53 1.80
C ASN A 117 -5.72 14.20 1.49
N ARG A 118 -5.52 13.88 0.20
CA ARG A 118 -4.72 12.73 -0.21
C ARG A 118 -3.26 12.95 0.21
N CYS A 119 -2.74 12.06 1.05
CA CYS A 119 -1.35 12.13 1.52
C CYS A 119 -0.87 10.78 2.07
N ILE A 120 0.43 10.70 2.34
CA ILE A 120 1.07 9.62 3.08
C ILE A 120 1.68 10.25 4.33
N ASP A 121 1.21 9.83 5.50
CA ASP A 121 1.65 10.37 6.79
C ASP A 121 2.30 9.27 7.64
N CYS A 122 3.51 9.56 8.12
CA CYS A 122 4.32 8.68 8.96
C CYS A 122 4.14 8.97 10.46
N THR A 123 3.37 10.00 10.82
CA THR A 123 3.20 10.49 12.20
C THR A 123 2.01 9.84 12.91
N VAL A 124 1.83 8.52 12.75
CA VAL A 124 0.82 7.80 13.53
C VAL A 124 1.32 7.74 14.98
N HIS A 125 0.92 8.72 15.79
CA HIS A 125 1.28 8.86 17.20
C HIS A 125 0.31 8.14 18.15
N ASP A 126 -0.69 7.42 17.61
CA ASP A 126 -1.65 6.73 18.43
C ASP A 126 -1.08 5.40 18.95
N TYR A 127 -0.76 5.42 20.25
CA TYR A 127 -0.18 4.30 20.98
C TYR A 127 -1.06 3.03 20.95
N HIS A 128 -2.39 3.16 20.87
CA HIS A 128 -3.29 2.00 20.78
C HIS A 128 -3.25 1.35 19.41
N LEU A 129 -3.08 2.13 18.35
CA LEU A 129 -2.89 1.62 16.99
C LEU A 129 -1.53 0.95 16.84
N ILE A 130 -0.47 1.52 17.41
CA ILE A 130 0.87 0.91 17.40
C ILE A 130 0.86 -0.44 18.12
N LYS A 131 0.16 -0.56 19.26
CA LYS A 131 0.02 -1.83 20.00
C LYS A 131 -0.62 -2.95 19.21
N ARG A 132 -1.53 -2.65 18.26
CA ARG A 132 -2.14 -3.67 17.38
C ARG A 132 -1.12 -4.36 16.47
N PHE A 133 -0.02 -3.68 16.14
CA PHE A 133 1.05 -4.20 15.29
C PHE A 133 2.30 -4.64 16.07
N ALA A 134 2.36 -4.34 17.37
CA ALA A 134 3.41 -4.79 18.28
C ALA A 134 2.92 -6.05 19.01
N GLY A 135 2.96 -7.18 18.30
CA GLY A 135 2.85 -8.50 18.92
C GLY A 135 4.01 -8.76 19.87
#